data_AF-A0A1U9LBG1-F1
#
_entry.id   AF-A0A1U9LBG1-F1
#
_cell.length_a   1.000
_cell.length_b   1.000
_cell.length_c   1.000
_cell.angle_alpha   90.00
_cell.angle_beta   90.00
_cell.angle_gamma   90.00
#
_symmetry.space_group_name_H-M   'P 1'
#
loop_
_entity.id
_entity.type
_entity.pdbx_description
1 polymer ?
#
loop_
_entity_poly.entity_id
_entity_poly.type
_entity_poly.pdbx_seq_one_letter_code
_entity_poly.pdbx_strand_id
1 'polypeptide(L)'
;MTLFRSFKNMLYATGLASSIWCSAAALAESVPPSADSQQPEQVRRGAYLFRAADCAACHTAPDGAGLTGGRPFTLPFGTVFAVNITPDKQSGIGNYTDTEWLRMLRDGVGRGGKHLYPVMPYTAYTLLSDADALAIRAYLFSLKPQQAPARQNHLSFPFNQRWG
;
A
#
# COMPACT_ATOMS: atom_id res chain seq x y z
N MET A 1 -52.43 44.43 47.30
CA MET A 1 -52.41 43.79 48.64
C MET A 1 -51.15 42.95 48.78
N THR A 2 -50.28 43.40 49.69
CA THR A 2 -49.28 42.76 50.56
C THR A 2 -49.69 41.35 51.06
N LEU A 3 -48.88 40.44 51.62
CA LEU A 3 -47.58 40.44 52.30
C LEU A 3 -47.19 38.96 52.58
N PHE A 4 -45.89 38.64 52.66
CA PHE A 4 -45.20 37.68 53.58
C PHE A 4 -45.81 36.29 53.92
N ARG A 5 -44.99 35.22 53.98
CA ARG A 5 -44.29 34.76 55.22
C ARG A 5 -43.72 33.32 55.09
N SER A 6 -42.50 33.18 55.61
CA SER A 6 -41.76 31.97 56.00
C SER A 6 -42.54 31.06 56.96
N PHE A 7 -42.28 29.73 56.98
CA PHE A 7 -41.74 28.99 58.15
C PHE A 7 -41.89 27.44 58.08
N LYS A 8 -40.77 26.78 58.41
CA LYS A 8 -40.58 25.59 59.27
C LYS A 8 -41.11 24.18 58.91
N ASN A 9 -40.13 23.27 58.92
CA ASN A 9 -40.06 21.96 59.59
C ASN A 9 -41.10 20.88 59.23
N MET A 10 -40.63 19.65 58.98
CA MET A 10 -40.50 18.63 60.03
C MET A 10 -40.43 17.20 59.43
N LEU A 11 -39.53 16.41 60.02
CA LEU A 11 -39.63 14.96 60.26
C LEU A 11 -39.07 13.98 59.21
N TYR A 12 -38.16 13.16 59.73
CA TYR A 12 -37.49 12.00 59.15
C TYR A 12 -38.46 10.82 58.97
N ALA A 13 -38.30 10.07 57.88
CA ALA A 13 -38.74 8.68 57.79
C ALA A 13 -37.65 7.87 57.08
N THR A 14 -37.08 6.92 57.82
CA THR A 14 -36.11 5.92 57.36
C THR A 14 -36.77 4.93 56.40
N GLY A 15 -36.27 4.85 55.17
CA GLY A 15 -36.60 3.79 54.22
C GLY A 15 -35.31 3.13 53.73
N LEU A 16 -35.13 1.86 54.06
CA LEU A 16 -34.04 1.02 53.55
C LEU A 16 -34.25 0.81 52.04
N ALA A 17 -33.49 1.54 51.23
CA ALA A 17 -33.40 1.28 49.79
C ALA A 17 -32.37 0.17 49.55
N SER A 18 -32.84 -1.06 49.34
CA SER A 18 -32.02 -2.11 48.74
C SER A 18 -31.68 -1.71 47.31
N SER A 19 -30.47 -1.19 47.10
CA SER A 19 -29.91 -0.94 45.77
C SER A 19 -29.61 -2.27 45.08
N ILE A 20 -30.51 -2.70 44.19
CA ILE A 20 -30.23 -3.75 43.21
C ILE A 20 -29.19 -3.19 42.24
N TRP A 21 -27.92 -3.50 42.49
CA TRP A 21 -26.84 -3.29 41.54
C TRP A 21 -27.02 -4.32 40.42
N CYS A 22 -27.61 -3.88 39.30
CA CYS A 22 -27.61 -4.64 38.06
C CYS A 22 -26.21 -4.52 37.45
N SER A 23 -25.32 -5.45 37.79
CA SER A 23 -24.02 -5.57 37.13
C SER A 23 -24.24 -6.01 35.69
N ALA A 24 -24.31 -5.06 34.76
CA ALA A 24 -24.21 -5.33 33.33
C ALA A 24 -22.77 -5.76 33.03
N ALA A 25 -22.50 -7.07 33.08
CA ALA A 25 -21.30 -7.64 32.51
C ALA A 25 -21.38 -7.46 30.98
N ALA A 26 -20.76 -6.40 30.47
CA ALA A 26 -20.56 -6.22 29.05
C ALA A 26 -19.67 -7.36 28.55
N LEU A 27 -20.27 -8.34 27.87
CA LEU A 27 -19.54 -9.31 27.06
C LEU A 27 -18.87 -8.50 25.93
N ALA A 28 -17.58 -8.22 26.09
CA ALA A 28 -16.77 -7.70 25.00
C ALA A 28 -16.61 -8.82 23.98
N GLU A 29 -17.49 -8.83 22.97
CA GLU A 29 -17.36 -9.69 21.81
C GLU A 29 -16.01 -9.37 21.13
N SER A 30 -15.04 -10.27 21.24
CA SER A 30 -13.73 -10.08 20.63
C SER A 30 -13.88 -10.16 19.12
N VAL A 31 -13.84 -9.01 18.44
CA VAL A 31 -13.80 -8.95 16.97
C VAL A 31 -12.55 -9.71 16.51
N PRO A 32 -12.70 -10.74 15.65
CA PRO A 32 -11.55 -11.50 15.18
C PRO A 32 -10.57 -10.58 14.43
N PRO A 33 -9.25 -10.76 14.62
CA PRO A 33 -8.24 -10.00 13.89
C PRO A 33 -8.50 -10.11 12.38
N SER A 34 -8.58 -8.97 11.70
CA SER A 34 -8.70 -8.95 10.24
C SER A 34 -7.49 -9.64 9.60
N ALA A 35 -7.65 -10.27 8.44
CA ALA A 35 -6.56 -10.97 7.76
C ALA A 35 -5.31 -10.09 7.53
N ASP A 36 -5.51 -8.77 7.48
CA ASP A 36 -4.45 -7.77 7.37
C ASP A 36 -3.60 -7.64 8.66
N SER A 37 -4.17 -7.91 9.84
CA SER A 37 -3.46 -7.84 11.13
C SER A 37 -2.51 -9.01 11.40
N GLN A 38 -2.57 -10.07 10.58
CA GLN A 38 -1.68 -11.24 10.66
C GLN A 38 -0.45 -11.15 9.75
N GLN A 39 -0.39 -10.14 8.87
CA GLN A 39 0.76 -9.93 8.00
C GLN A 39 1.93 -9.30 8.77
N PRO A 40 3.19 -9.66 8.44
CA PRO A 40 4.35 -8.97 8.99
C PRO A 40 4.25 -7.46 8.78
N GLU A 41 4.63 -6.66 9.79
CA GLU A 41 4.49 -5.20 9.74
C GLU A 41 5.17 -4.58 8.50
N GLN A 42 6.31 -5.14 8.08
CA GLN A 42 6.99 -4.71 6.85
C GLN A 42 6.13 -4.87 5.60
N VAL A 43 5.36 -5.97 5.49
CA VAL A 43 4.45 -6.23 4.36
C VAL A 43 3.26 -5.27 4.41
N ARG A 44 2.69 -5.01 5.59
CA ARG A 44 1.61 -4.03 5.79
C ARG A 44 2.05 -2.63 5.38
N ARG A 45 3.21 -2.19 5.88
CA ARG A 45 3.84 -0.92 5.52
C ARG A 45 4.09 -0.82 4.02
N GLY A 46 4.60 -1.91 3.42
CA GLY A 46 4.80 -2.03 1.99
C GLY A 46 3.51 -1.88 1.18
N ALA A 47 2.42 -2.53 1.60
CA ALA A 47 1.12 -2.44 0.96
C ALA A 47 0.54 -1.02 1.01
N TYR A 48 0.74 -0.31 2.12
CA TYR A 48 0.36 1.10 2.24
C TYR A 48 1.17 1.97 1.26
N LEU A 49 2.50 1.83 1.26
CA LEU A 49 3.38 2.62 0.41
C LEU A 49 3.19 2.33 -1.08
N PHE A 50 2.97 1.07 -1.45
CA PHE A 50 2.66 0.67 -2.82
C PHE A 50 1.42 1.39 -3.36
N ARG A 51 0.38 1.54 -2.52
CA ARG A 51 -0.83 2.30 -2.85
C ARG A 51 -0.55 3.80 -2.91
N ALA A 52 0.19 4.34 -1.94
CA ALA A 52 0.53 5.77 -1.89
C ALA A 52 1.44 6.22 -3.05
N ALA A 53 2.34 5.34 -3.51
CA ALA A 53 3.25 5.56 -4.64
C ALA A 53 2.61 5.24 -6.00
N ASP A 54 1.33 4.85 -6.01
CA ASP A 54 0.49 4.57 -7.17
C ASP A 54 1.08 3.58 -8.18
N CYS A 55 1.84 2.59 -7.68
CA CYS A 55 2.49 1.60 -8.55
C CYS A 55 1.46 0.80 -9.38
N ALA A 56 0.27 0.54 -8.82
CA ALA A 56 -0.79 -0.21 -9.48
C ALA A 56 -1.37 0.49 -10.72
N ALA A 57 -1.36 1.83 -10.81
CA ALA A 57 -1.97 2.55 -11.92
C ALA A 57 -1.35 2.21 -13.28
N CYS A 58 -0.05 1.93 -13.28
CA CYS A 58 0.69 1.55 -14.49
C CYS A 58 0.86 0.04 -14.62
N HIS A 59 1.04 -0.66 -13.51
CA HIS A 59 1.43 -2.07 -13.52
C HIS A 59 0.25 -3.05 -13.46
N THR A 60 -0.97 -2.61 -13.15
CA THR A 60 -2.14 -3.46 -13.28
C THR A 60 -2.39 -3.77 -14.75
N ALA A 61 -2.58 -5.05 -15.06
CA ALA A 61 -2.91 -5.50 -16.40
C ALA A 61 -4.20 -4.86 -16.93
N PRO A 62 -4.36 -4.64 -18.25
CA PRO A 62 -5.58 -4.07 -18.81
C PRO A 62 -6.86 -4.86 -18.50
N ASP A 63 -6.74 -6.18 -18.28
CA ASP A 63 -7.83 -7.07 -17.87
C ASP A 63 -8.03 -7.15 -16.34
N GLY A 64 -7.19 -6.46 -15.57
CA GLY A 64 -7.22 -6.44 -14.11
C GLY A 64 -6.66 -7.69 -13.43
N ALA A 65 -6.10 -8.66 -14.16
CA ALA A 65 -5.74 -9.98 -13.63
C ALA A 65 -4.54 -10.00 -12.66
N GLY A 66 -3.81 -8.89 -12.56
CA GLY A 66 -2.68 -8.75 -11.63
C GLY A 66 -1.74 -7.62 -11.99
N LEU A 67 -0.60 -7.56 -11.30
CA LEU A 67 0.45 -6.56 -11.53
C LEU A 67 1.42 -6.97 -12.65
N THR A 68 0.89 -7.54 -13.73
CA THR A 68 1.66 -8.08 -14.85
C THR A 68 2.00 -7.05 -15.92
N GLY A 69 1.52 -5.81 -15.79
CA GLY A 69 1.82 -4.70 -16.69
C GLY A 69 1.16 -4.85 -18.06
N GLY A 70 1.89 -4.51 -19.13
CA GLY A 70 1.40 -4.58 -20.51
C GLY A 70 0.58 -3.37 -20.97
N ARG A 71 0.30 -2.41 -20.09
CA ARG A 71 -0.33 -1.13 -20.45
C ARG A 71 0.58 -0.34 -21.40
N PRO A 72 0.06 0.11 -22.57
CA PRO A 72 0.82 0.93 -23.50
C PRO A 72 0.87 2.40 -23.06
N PHE A 73 2.02 3.03 -23.28
CA PHE A 73 2.21 4.48 -23.23
C PHE A 73 2.66 4.93 -24.62
N THR A 74 1.71 5.50 -25.37
CA THR A 74 1.94 6.00 -26.73
C THR A 74 2.53 7.39 -26.67
N LEU A 75 3.70 7.54 -27.27
CA LEU A 75 4.47 8.77 -27.36
C LEU A 75 4.61 9.14 -28.85
N PRO A 76 4.89 10.41 -29.20
CA PRO A 76 5.09 10.83 -30.60
C PRO A 76 6.19 10.06 -31.35
N PHE A 77 7.11 9.44 -30.62
CA PHE A 77 8.27 8.72 -31.14
C PHE A 77 8.22 7.21 -30.83
N GLY A 78 7.05 6.68 -30.49
CA GLY A 78 6.81 5.25 -30.34
C GLY A 78 6.02 4.86 -29.09
N THR A 79 6.06 3.59 -28.70
CA THR A 79 5.31 3.06 -27.54
C THR A 79 6.22 2.32 -26.58
N VAL A 80 6.04 2.60 -25.28
CA VAL A 80 6.61 1.80 -24.19
C VAL A 80 5.51 1.09 -23.42
N PHE A 81 5.83 -0.02 -22.77
CA PHE A 81 4.87 -0.82 -22.01
C PHE A 81 5.27 -0.92 -20.54
N ALA A 82 4.29 -0.87 -19.64
CA ALA A 82 4.49 -1.24 -18.24
C ALA A 82 4.97 -2.70 -18.14
N VAL A 83 5.83 -2.99 -17.18
CA VAL A 83 6.41 -4.32 -16.96
C VAL A 83 5.66 -5.11 -15.89
N ASN A 84 5.90 -6.42 -15.85
CA ASN A 84 5.43 -7.29 -14.77
C ASN A 84 6.25 -7.04 -13.49
N ILE A 85 5.58 -6.68 -12.39
CA ILE A 85 6.19 -6.45 -11.07
C ILE A 85 5.78 -7.50 -10.03
N THR A 86 5.20 -8.63 -10.47
CA THR A 86 4.96 -9.78 -9.60
C THR A 86 6.29 -10.50 -9.27
N PRO A 87 6.36 -11.33 -8.22
CA PRO A 87 7.60 -12.02 -7.84
C PRO A 87 7.95 -13.21 -8.74
N ASP A 88 7.36 -13.29 -9.94
CA ASP A 88 7.74 -14.29 -10.93
C ASP A 88 9.22 -14.11 -11.33
N LYS A 89 9.96 -15.23 -11.36
CA LYS A 89 11.41 -15.21 -11.63
C LYS A 89 11.73 -15.09 -13.12
N GLN A 90 10.83 -15.51 -14.01
CA GLN A 90 11.13 -15.54 -15.45
C GLN A 90 10.80 -14.22 -16.12
N SER A 91 9.67 -13.63 -15.77
CA SER A 91 9.08 -12.48 -16.44
C SER A 91 8.85 -11.27 -15.53
N GLY A 92 8.88 -11.46 -14.20
CA GLY A 92 8.68 -10.42 -13.20
C GLY A 92 9.96 -9.96 -12.50
N ILE A 93 9.79 -9.49 -11.26
CA ILE A 93 10.88 -8.96 -10.42
C ILE A 93 11.51 -10.02 -9.50
N GLY A 94 11.13 -11.29 -9.60
CA GLY A 94 11.53 -12.34 -8.65
C GLY A 94 13.04 -12.58 -8.50
N ASN A 95 13.84 -12.11 -9.45
CA ASN A 95 15.31 -12.20 -9.44
C ASN A 95 16.02 -10.87 -9.09
N TYR A 96 15.29 -9.80 -8.76
CA TYR A 96 15.92 -8.58 -8.27
C TYR A 96 16.48 -8.82 -6.86
N THR A 97 17.75 -8.51 -6.67
CA THR A 97 18.33 -8.33 -5.32
C THR A 97 17.82 -7.02 -4.71
N ASP A 98 18.00 -6.87 -3.39
CA ASP A 98 17.66 -5.62 -2.69
C ASP A 98 18.46 -4.43 -3.25
N THR A 99 19.75 -4.64 -3.51
CA THR A 99 20.62 -3.61 -4.10
C THR A 99 20.15 -3.19 -5.50
N GLU A 100 19.77 -4.14 -6.35
CA GLU A 100 19.25 -3.83 -7.68
C GLU A 100 17.88 -3.14 -7.62
N TRP A 101 17.04 -3.52 -6.66
CA TRP A 101 15.75 -2.86 -6.43
C TRP A 101 15.93 -1.40 -6.00
N LEU A 102 16.81 -1.16 -5.03
CA LEU A 102 17.13 0.19 -4.56
C LEU A 102 17.74 1.04 -5.69
N ARG A 103 18.69 0.48 -6.44
CA ARG A 103 19.30 1.15 -7.61
C ARG A 103 18.25 1.49 -8.67
N MET A 104 17.31 0.59 -8.95
CA MET A 104 16.25 0.83 -9.92
C MET A 104 15.36 2.01 -9.51
N LEU A 105 14.99 2.11 -8.24
CA LEU A 105 14.15 3.20 -7.75
C LEU A 105 14.90 4.52 -7.60
N ARG A 106 16.18 4.49 -7.21
CA ARG A 106 17.01 5.68 -6.96
C ARG A 106 17.58 6.26 -8.26
N ASP A 107 18.19 5.40 -9.07
CA ASP A 107 19.03 5.82 -10.21
C ASP A 107 18.33 5.55 -11.55
N GLY A 108 17.17 4.89 -11.53
CA GLY A 108 16.49 4.48 -12.75
C GLY A 108 17.28 3.43 -13.53
N VAL A 109 18.10 2.60 -12.88
CA VAL A 109 18.91 1.55 -13.54
C VAL A 109 18.34 0.18 -13.20
N GLY A 110 17.75 -0.47 -14.21
CA GLY A 110 17.17 -1.81 -14.06
C GLY A 110 18.23 -2.93 -14.00
N ARG A 111 17.76 -4.15 -13.72
CA ARG A 111 18.62 -5.34 -13.75
C ARG A 111 19.30 -5.50 -15.11
N GLY A 112 20.61 -5.76 -15.10
CA GLY A 112 21.44 -5.81 -16.31
C GLY A 112 21.95 -4.45 -16.82
N GLY A 113 21.82 -3.38 -16.01
CA GLY A 113 22.49 -2.10 -16.24
C GLY A 113 21.77 -1.12 -17.17
N LYS A 114 20.65 -1.52 -17.77
CA LYS A 114 19.90 -0.64 -18.69
C LYS A 114 19.12 0.42 -17.91
N HIS A 115 19.27 1.68 -18.31
CA HIS A 115 18.44 2.78 -17.79
C HIS A 115 16.97 2.55 -18.11
N LEU A 116 16.08 2.90 -17.19
CA LEU A 116 14.64 2.88 -17.37
C LEU A 116 14.18 4.05 -18.24
N TYR A 117 13.08 3.87 -18.96
CA TYR A 117 12.41 5.01 -19.57
C TYR A 117 11.75 5.85 -18.47
N PRO A 118 11.79 7.19 -18.56
CA PRO A 118 11.26 8.09 -17.53
C PRO A 118 9.72 8.07 -17.41
N VAL A 119 9.05 7.21 -18.18
CA VAL A 119 7.63 6.87 -17.99
C VAL A 119 7.39 6.23 -16.62
N MET A 120 8.37 5.48 -16.10
CA MET A 120 8.42 5.17 -14.68
C MET A 120 9.04 6.35 -13.92
N PRO A 121 8.35 6.98 -12.97
CA PRO A 121 8.79 8.22 -12.32
C PRO A 121 9.84 7.97 -11.22
N TYR A 122 10.96 7.32 -11.56
CA TYR A 122 11.99 6.93 -10.58
C TYR A 122 12.56 8.13 -9.80
N THR A 123 12.65 9.31 -10.41
CA THR A 123 13.10 10.53 -9.72
C THR A 123 12.20 10.92 -8.55
N ALA A 124 10.90 10.61 -8.61
CA ALA A 124 9.97 10.83 -7.50
C ALA A 124 10.16 9.83 -6.35
N TYR A 125 10.68 8.63 -6.65
CA TYR A 125 10.92 7.57 -5.68
C TYR A 125 12.25 7.72 -4.92
N THR A 126 13.11 8.66 -5.33
CA THR A 126 14.36 8.98 -4.62
C THR A 126 14.15 9.41 -3.17
N LEU A 127 12.96 9.94 -2.86
CA LEU A 127 12.57 10.39 -1.51
C LEU A 127 12.14 9.24 -0.57
N LEU A 128 11.94 8.03 -1.09
CA LEU A 128 11.68 6.87 -0.25
C LEU A 128 12.94 6.51 0.52
N SER A 129 12.81 6.27 1.83
CA SER A 129 13.88 5.65 2.60
C SER A 129 14.17 4.24 2.07
N ASP A 130 15.37 3.72 2.28
CA ASP A 130 15.71 2.34 1.87
C ASP A 130 14.76 1.32 2.53
N ALA A 131 14.40 1.55 3.80
CA ALA A 131 13.45 0.73 4.53
C ALA A 131 12.06 0.73 3.90
N ASP A 132 11.56 1.89 3.47
CA ASP A 132 10.27 2.02 2.79
C ASP A 132 10.29 1.37 1.40
N ALA A 133 11.36 1.59 0.64
CA ALA A 133 11.54 0.95 -0.66
C ALA A 133 11.57 -0.59 -0.54
N LEU A 134 12.28 -1.12 0.47
CA LEU A 134 12.32 -2.56 0.75
C LEU A 134 11.00 -3.09 1.32
N ALA A 135 10.23 -2.27 2.04
CA ALA A 135 8.88 -2.64 2.46
C ALA A 135 7.95 -2.83 1.25
N ILE A 136 7.99 -1.93 0.26
CA ILE A 136 7.26 -2.10 -1.01
C ILE A 136 7.66 -3.41 -1.69
N ARG A 137 8.97 -3.70 -1.77
CA ARG A 137 9.48 -4.97 -2.31
C ARG A 137 8.94 -6.17 -1.54
N ALA A 138 8.98 -6.15 -0.21
CA ALA A 138 8.46 -7.22 0.62
C ALA A 138 6.96 -7.46 0.37
N TYR A 139 6.18 -6.39 0.21
CA TYR A 139 4.78 -6.51 -0.18
C TYR A 139 4.61 -7.17 -1.55
N LEU A 140 5.32 -6.70 -2.58
CA LEU A 140 5.27 -7.33 -3.91
C LEU A 140 5.67 -8.81 -3.88
N PHE A 141 6.64 -9.18 -3.06
CA PHE A 141 7.10 -10.56 -2.91
C PHE A 141 6.16 -11.45 -2.09
N SER A 142 5.20 -10.87 -1.36
CA SER A 142 4.11 -11.61 -0.72
C SER A 142 2.97 -11.99 -1.70
N LEU A 143 2.94 -11.40 -2.89
CA LEU A 143 1.89 -11.63 -3.88
C LEU A 143 2.11 -12.94 -4.65
N LYS A 144 1.04 -13.43 -5.28
CA LYS A 144 1.11 -14.59 -6.17
C LYS A 144 1.98 -14.25 -7.40
N PRO A 145 3.01 -15.05 -7.72
CA PRO A 145 3.78 -14.88 -8.95
C PRO A 145 2.90 -15.16 -10.17
N GLN A 146 3.05 -14.33 -11.21
CA GLN A 146 2.32 -14.51 -12.47
C GLN A 146 3.30 -14.41 -13.64
N GLN A 147 3.29 -15.42 -14.51
CA GLN A 147 4.10 -15.40 -15.72
C GLN A 147 3.43 -14.55 -16.78
N ALA A 148 4.08 -13.45 -17.14
CA ALA A 148 3.65 -12.52 -18.17
C ALA A 148 4.89 -11.79 -18.74
N PRO A 149 5.48 -12.31 -19.82
CA PRO A 149 6.64 -11.69 -20.45
C PRO A 149 6.36 -10.24 -20.85
N ALA A 150 7.31 -9.35 -20.55
CA ALA A 150 7.18 -7.94 -20.91
C ALA A 150 7.04 -7.77 -22.42
N ARG A 151 6.09 -6.92 -22.83
CA ARG A 151 5.94 -6.53 -24.24
C ARG A 151 7.16 -5.73 -24.68
N GLN A 152 7.59 -5.92 -25.93
CA GLN A 152 8.72 -5.19 -26.49
C GLN A 152 8.35 -3.72 -26.69
N ASN A 153 9.26 -2.83 -26.32
CA ASN A 153 9.09 -1.40 -26.58
C ASN A 153 9.43 -1.10 -28.04
N HIS A 154 8.66 -0.22 -28.66
CA HIS A 154 8.85 0.20 -30.04
C HIS A 154 9.07 1.69 -30.08
N LEU A 155 10.32 2.13 -29.92
CA LEU A 155 10.70 3.54 -30.02
C LEU A 155 11.59 3.76 -31.24
N SER A 156 11.44 4.91 -31.87
CA SER A 156 12.33 5.36 -32.94
C SER A 156 13.71 5.72 -32.39
N PHE A 157 14.75 5.59 -33.20
CA PHE A 157 16.05 6.15 -32.87
C PHE A 157 15.95 7.69 -32.72
N PRO A 158 16.65 8.31 -31.75
CA PRO A 158 17.57 7.71 -30.76
C PRO A 158 16.91 7.24 -29.46
N PHE A 159 15.60 7.38 -29.32
CA PHE A 159 14.87 7.12 -28.07
C PHE A 159 14.83 5.63 -27.67
N ASN A 160 15.13 4.71 -28.59
CA ASN A 160 15.27 3.29 -28.27
C ASN A 160 16.61 2.95 -27.57
N GLN A 161 17.56 3.89 -27.51
CA GLN A 161 18.84 3.67 -26.84
C GLN A 161 18.68 3.86 -25.33
N ARG A 162 19.21 2.91 -24.56
CA ARG A 162 19.13 2.86 -23.08
C ARG A 162 20.51 2.58 -22.49
N TRP A 163 21.53 3.12 -23.12
CA TRP A 163 22.93 2.92 -22.73
C TRP A 163 23.22 3.60 -21.39
N GLY A 164 24.13 2.99 -20.64
CA GLY A 164 24.64 3.35 -19.32
C GLY A 164 25.72 2.37 -18.92
#